data_AF-A0A1M3PP78-F1
#
_entry.id   AF-A0A1M3PP78-F1
#
_cell.length_a   1.000
_cell.length_b   1.000
_cell.length_c   1.000
_cell.angle_alpha   90.00
_cell.angle_beta   90.00
_cell.angle_gamma   90.00
#
_symmetry.space_group_name_H-M   'P 1'
#
loop_
_entity.id
_entity.type
_entity.pdbx_description
1 polymer ?
#
loop_
_entity_poly.entity_id
_entity_poly.type
_entity_poly.pdbx_seq_one_letter_code
_entity_poly.pdbx_strand_id
1 'polypeptide(L)'
;MRWGILIGRLLSLPAAFLGLANTGGALTIAELESNDAARTAARLLPPEMAEKVVSREILDPYLAKGPPAGVRFLSRAEAVGTHLCGRSVYHVALHLAADGDGAPIADSLEAASAPVEQVQIAYAGRCEALDLRYAAVQSATLADAAALMQGLAALQVTAKAGQTPSARLSCRSDISETACAPSPAAVLARLPLDAASIVEGRGASAWRVVIADLPPGSPVWEITLDGPADALQMVALHRSVPAPF
;
A
#
# COMPACT_ATOMS: atom_id res chain seq x y z
N MET A 1 52.07 -41.75 15.57
CA MET A 1 53.46 -41.25 15.45
C MET A 1 53.70 -40.79 14.03
N ARG A 2 54.45 -39.68 13.84
CA ARG A 2 54.86 -39.04 12.57
C ARG A 2 53.83 -38.07 11.96
N TRP A 3 53.91 -36.78 12.35
CA TRP A 3 54.59 -35.64 11.64
C TRP A 3 53.80 -35.29 10.36
N GLY A 4 53.14 -34.15 10.19
CA GLY A 4 53.57 -32.77 10.43
C GLY A 4 53.87 -32.13 9.06
N ILE A 5 53.22 -31.02 8.70
CA ILE A 5 53.78 -29.83 8.02
C ILE A 5 52.68 -28.78 7.84
N LEU A 6 53.15 -27.55 7.96
CA LEU A 6 52.53 -26.27 8.16
C LEU A 6 52.51 -25.53 6.80
N ILE A 7 51.80 -24.39 6.75
CA ILE A 7 51.97 -23.24 5.84
C ILE A 7 50.93 -23.13 4.72
N GLY A 8 50.24 -21.99 4.73
CA GLY A 8 49.55 -21.44 3.56
C GLY A 8 48.47 -20.44 3.91
N ARG A 9 48.84 -19.26 4.46
CA ARG A 9 47.98 -18.07 4.37
C ARG A 9 47.74 -17.79 2.89
N LEU A 10 46.51 -17.99 2.42
CA LEU A 10 46.00 -17.34 1.22
C LEU A 10 44.84 -16.47 1.67
N LEU A 11 45.16 -15.18 1.80
CA LEU A 11 44.21 -14.09 1.71
C LEU A 11 43.51 -14.21 0.35
N SER A 12 42.38 -14.91 0.29
CA SER A 12 41.47 -14.85 -0.85
C SER A 12 40.46 -13.74 -0.59
N LEU A 13 40.81 -12.51 -0.99
CA LEU A 13 39.84 -11.51 -1.38
C LEU A 13 39.05 -12.09 -2.57
N PRO A 14 37.72 -12.32 -2.48
CA PRO A 14 36.96 -12.57 -3.68
C PRO A 14 36.81 -11.24 -4.40
N ALA A 15 37.54 -11.16 -5.51
CA ALA A 15 37.13 -10.63 -6.81
C ALA A 15 36.28 -9.35 -6.80
N ALA A 16 36.92 -8.31 -7.31
CA ALA A 16 36.33 -7.11 -7.87
C ALA A 16 34.96 -7.36 -8.53
N PHE A 17 33.94 -6.72 -7.97
CA PHE A 17 32.72 -6.33 -8.68
C PHE A 17 33.09 -5.29 -9.75
N LEU A 18 33.44 -5.75 -10.95
CA LEU A 18 33.48 -4.90 -12.13
C LEU A 18 32.89 -5.64 -13.33
N GLY A 19 31.62 -5.32 -13.60
CA GLY A 19 30.89 -5.61 -14.83
C GLY A 19 29.65 -4.70 -14.86
N LEU A 20 29.79 -3.50 -15.41
CA LEU A 20 28.76 -2.46 -15.49
C LEU A 20 28.02 -2.48 -16.85
N ALA A 21 26.75 -2.08 -16.76
CA ALA A 21 25.86 -1.50 -17.77
C ALA A 21 25.01 -2.45 -18.62
N ASN A 22 23.74 -2.58 -18.18
CA ASN A 22 22.58 -2.94 -19.01
C ASN A 22 21.73 -1.66 -19.20
N THR A 23 21.04 -1.50 -20.33
CA THR A 23 20.63 -0.15 -20.80
C THR A 23 19.15 -0.04 -21.17
N GLY A 24 18.34 0.64 -20.35
CA GLY A 24 16.97 1.05 -20.72
C GLY A 24 16.03 1.52 -19.61
N GLY A 25 16.24 1.12 -18.35
CA GLY A 25 15.38 1.49 -17.22
C GLY A 25 15.56 2.94 -16.74
N ALA A 26 14.46 3.60 -16.31
CA ALA A 26 14.47 4.94 -15.72
C ALA A 26 13.93 4.93 -14.27
N LEU A 27 14.56 5.69 -13.36
CA LEU A 27 14.28 5.66 -11.91
C LEU A 27 13.99 7.06 -11.31
N THR A 28 13.24 7.02 -10.19
CA THR A 28 12.77 8.10 -9.29
C THR A 28 12.31 7.40 -7.98
N ILE A 29 11.59 7.98 -7.02
CA ILE A 29 11.76 9.31 -6.42
C ILE A 29 12.61 9.06 -5.16
N ALA A 30 13.73 9.78 -4.99
CA ALA A 30 14.78 9.49 -4.00
C ALA A 30 15.47 8.10 -4.08
N GLU A 31 14.92 7.17 -4.85
CA GLU A 31 15.48 5.84 -5.17
C GLU A 31 15.85 4.98 -3.93
N LEU A 32 15.12 4.92 -2.82
CA LEU A 32 13.77 5.43 -2.46
C LEU A 32 13.85 5.97 -1.01
N GLU A 33 12.80 5.82 -0.18
CA GLU A 33 12.89 6.01 1.28
C GLU A 33 13.88 5.02 1.94
N SER A 34 15.17 5.39 1.94
CA SER A 34 16.37 4.91 2.69
C SER A 34 17.54 4.44 1.82
N ASN A 35 17.26 3.80 0.68
CA ASN A 35 18.22 3.08 -0.16
C ASN A 35 19.19 2.10 0.57
N ASP A 36 18.71 1.44 1.63
CA ASP A 36 18.82 -0.04 1.79
C ASP A 36 18.07 -0.76 0.65
N ALA A 37 18.41 -0.45 -0.60
CA ALA A 37 17.63 -0.82 -1.77
C ALA A 37 18.49 -1.11 -3.01
N ALA A 38 19.74 -1.58 -2.84
CA ALA A 38 20.57 -2.04 -3.97
C ALA A 38 19.85 -3.08 -4.85
N ARG A 39 19.21 -4.05 -4.18
CA ARG A 39 18.30 -5.05 -4.76
C ARG A 39 17.12 -4.47 -5.55
N THR A 40 16.65 -3.27 -5.20
CA THR A 40 15.51 -2.62 -5.85
C THR A 40 15.84 -2.17 -7.26
N ALA A 41 16.95 -1.44 -7.44
CA ALA A 41 17.31 -0.87 -8.74
C ALA A 41 17.76 -1.93 -9.75
N ALA A 42 18.59 -2.90 -9.33
CA ALA A 42 19.19 -3.89 -10.24
C ALA A 42 18.16 -4.66 -11.07
N ARG A 43 17.15 -5.28 -10.42
CA ARG A 43 16.05 -5.98 -11.12
C ARG A 43 14.93 -5.02 -11.54
N LEU A 44 15.31 -4.01 -12.33
CA LEU A 44 14.44 -3.22 -13.22
C LEU A 44 14.99 -3.28 -14.67
N LEU A 45 15.76 -4.34 -14.96
CA LEU A 45 16.52 -4.64 -16.18
C LEU A 45 16.47 -6.16 -16.45
N PRO A 46 16.72 -6.63 -17.69
CA PRO A 46 16.64 -8.06 -18.07
C PRO A 46 17.98 -8.79 -17.86
N PRO A 47 18.04 -10.13 -18.04
CA PRO A 47 18.88 -11.03 -17.23
C PRO A 47 19.07 -10.80 -15.72
N GLU A 48 18.83 -9.62 -15.15
CA GLU A 48 19.00 -9.32 -13.71
C GLU A 48 17.92 -10.01 -12.80
N MET A 49 17.28 -11.08 -13.29
CA MET A 49 16.04 -11.66 -12.77
C MET A 49 16.18 -12.51 -11.49
N ALA A 50 17.26 -12.31 -10.74
CA ALA A 50 17.51 -12.94 -9.45
C ALA A 50 16.85 -12.17 -8.29
N GLU A 51 17.42 -12.30 -7.08
CA GLU A 51 17.36 -11.37 -5.93
C GLU A 51 16.00 -11.02 -5.31
N LYS A 52 15.00 -10.56 -6.08
CA LYS A 52 13.62 -10.23 -5.64
C LYS A 52 12.78 -11.48 -5.35
N VAL A 53 13.32 -12.27 -4.43
CA VAL A 53 12.83 -13.52 -3.82
C VAL A 53 13.55 -13.72 -2.48
N VAL A 54 14.86 -13.43 -2.46
CA VAL A 54 15.85 -13.74 -1.40
C VAL A 54 15.78 -12.74 -0.22
N SER A 55 14.59 -12.19 0.03
CA SER A 55 14.23 -11.36 1.18
C SER A 55 13.21 -12.16 2.01
N ARG A 56 11.94 -12.17 1.57
CA ARG A 56 10.90 -13.20 1.66
C ARG A 56 9.76 -12.75 0.73
N GLU A 57 10.01 -12.93 -0.56
CA GLU A 57 9.37 -12.20 -1.67
C GLU A 57 8.99 -13.21 -2.78
N ILE A 58 7.90 -12.94 -3.50
CA ILE A 58 7.17 -13.95 -4.28
C ILE A 58 6.79 -13.37 -5.66
N LEU A 59 6.73 -14.26 -6.66
CA LEU A 59 6.40 -13.98 -8.06
C LEU A 59 5.13 -14.76 -8.46
N ASP A 60 4.59 -14.46 -9.65
CA ASP A 60 3.38 -15.07 -10.22
C ASP A 60 2.06 -14.72 -9.46
N PRO A 61 0.85 -14.99 -10.00
CA PRO A 61 0.53 -15.73 -11.23
C PRO A 61 0.68 -14.91 -12.52
N TYR A 62 1.38 -15.47 -13.52
CA TYR A 62 1.33 -14.98 -14.90
C TYR A 62 -0.03 -15.36 -15.52
N LEU A 63 -1.00 -14.44 -15.49
CA LEU A 63 -2.30 -14.64 -16.13
C LEU A 63 -2.23 -14.33 -17.63
N ALA A 64 -1.54 -15.25 -18.33
CA ALA A 64 -1.88 -15.81 -19.64
C ALA A 64 -2.15 -14.85 -20.82
N LYS A 65 -1.34 -13.80 -20.98
CA LYS A 65 -1.11 -13.12 -22.28
C LYS A 65 0.12 -12.21 -22.30
N GLY A 66 0.34 -11.28 -21.36
CA GLY A 66 -0.59 -10.77 -20.33
C GLY A 66 -0.73 -9.25 -20.44
N PRO A 67 -1.18 -8.55 -19.38
CA PRO A 67 -0.90 -7.12 -19.23
C PRO A 67 0.61 -6.86 -19.07
N PRO A 68 1.10 -5.62 -19.27
CA PRO A 68 2.46 -5.24 -18.88
C PRO A 68 2.66 -5.40 -17.36
N ALA A 69 3.90 -5.64 -16.96
CA ALA A 69 4.25 -6.03 -15.59
C ALA A 69 4.59 -4.82 -14.70
N GLY A 70 4.87 -5.08 -13.42
CA GLY A 70 5.34 -4.04 -12.49
C GLY A 70 5.84 -4.59 -11.16
N VAL A 71 6.48 -3.73 -10.37
CA VAL A 71 7.02 -4.03 -9.03
C VAL A 71 6.58 -2.97 -8.04
N ARG A 72 6.27 -3.37 -6.80
CA ARG A 72 5.93 -2.47 -5.69
C ARG A 72 7.00 -2.55 -4.61
N PHE A 73 7.54 -1.40 -4.23
CA PHE A 73 8.42 -1.26 -3.06
C PHE A 73 7.63 -0.59 -1.94
N LEU A 74 7.89 -0.99 -0.69
CA LEU A 74 7.19 -0.51 0.50
C LEU A 74 8.23 0.08 1.45
N SER A 75 8.04 1.31 1.93
CA SER A 75 8.91 1.85 2.98
C SER A 75 8.56 1.31 4.37
N ARG A 76 9.45 1.55 5.34
CA ARG A 76 9.18 1.20 6.73
C ARG A 76 7.98 2.00 7.21
N ALA A 77 7.10 1.33 7.96
CA ALA A 77 5.99 1.99 8.60
C ALA A 77 6.46 2.88 9.76
N GLU A 78 5.98 4.12 9.78
CA GLU A 78 6.30 5.11 10.81
C GLU A 78 5.03 5.64 11.47
N ALA A 79 5.15 6.05 12.73
CA ALA A 79 4.04 6.67 13.44
C ALA A 79 3.78 8.07 12.86
N VAL A 80 2.57 8.28 12.32
CA VAL A 80 2.12 9.57 11.78
C VAL A 80 1.06 10.24 12.67
N GLY A 81 0.79 9.64 13.82
CA GLY A 81 -0.16 10.13 14.80
C GLY A 81 -0.50 9.08 15.84
N THR A 82 -1.40 9.43 16.76
CA THR A 82 -1.90 8.48 17.77
C THR A 82 -2.64 7.34 17.09
N HIS A 83 -2.14 6.11 17.27
CA HIS A 83 -2.68 4.89 16.66
C HIS A 83 -2.72 4.89 15.12
N LEU A 84 -1.82 5.64 14.47
CA LEU A 84 -1.73 5.70 13.01
C LEU A 84 -0.32 5.43 12.53
N CYS A 85 -0.22 4.58 11.52
CA CYS A 85 1.03 4.23 10.86
C CYS A 85 0.94 4.64 9.38
N GLY A 86 1.91 5.42 8.92
CA GLY A 86 2.06 5.80 7.53
C GLY A 86 3.20 5.03 6.88
N ARG A 87 3.11 4.81 5.57
CA ARG A 87 4.25 4.38 4.73
C ARG A 87 4.05 4.84 3.29
N SER A 88 5.15 4.91 2.56
CA SER A 88 5.17 5.15 1.13
C SER A 88 5.23 3.83 0.36
N VAL A 89 4.62 3.82 -0.81
CA VAL A 89 4.59 2.70 -1.76
C VAL A 89 4.98 3.23 -3.12
N TYR A 90 6.01 2.64 -3.70
CA TYR A 90 6.54 3.05 -5.00
C TYR A 90 6.19 1.98 -6.02
N HIS A 91 5.43 2.35 -7.05
CA HIS A 91 5.05 1.44 -8.15
C HIS A 91 5.87 1.74 -9.41
N VAL A 92 6.46 0.70 -10.00
CA VAL A 92 7.26 0.79 -11.23
C VAL A 92 6.68 -0.13 -12.28
N ALA A 93 6.31 0.39 -13.44
CA ALA A 93 5.83 -0.40 -14.56
C ALA A 93 7.00 -0.92 -15.41
N LEU A 94 6.88 -2.14 -15.92
CA LEU A 94 7.88 -2.85 -16.71
C LEU A 94 7.31 -3.19 -18.10
N HIS A 95 8.12 -2.99 -19.15
CA HIS A 95 7.75 -3.22 -20.54
C HIS A 95 8.64 -4.29 -21.15
N LEU A 96 8.05 -5.33 -21.75
CA LEU A 96 8.78 -6.39 -22.43
C LEU A 96 9.01 -6.03 -23.90
N ALA A 97 10.17 -6.40 -24.43
CA ALA A 97 10.45 -6.34 -25.86
C ALA A 97 9.60 -7.37 -26.61
N ALA A 98 9.30 -7.10 -27.89
CA ALA A 98 8.51 -7.97 -28.75
C ALA A 98 9.38 -8.64 -29.84
N ASP A 99 8.97 -9.82 -30.30
CA ASP A 99 9.59 -10.51 -31.43
C ASP A 99 9.12 -9.93 -32.77
N GLY A 100 9.62 -10.50 -33.88
CA GLY A 100 9.26 -10.07 -35.24
C GLY A 100 7.77 -10.22 -35.57
N ASP A 101 7.01 -10.99 -34.79
CA ASP A 101 5.56 -11.19 -34.94
C ASP A 101 4.75 -10.36 -33.92
N GLY A 102 5.42 -9.51 -33.13
CA GLY A 102 4.81 -8.64 -32.11
C GLY A 102 4.42 -9.36 -30.82
N ALA A 103 4.81 -10.64 -30.65
CA ALA A 103 4.60 -11.35 -29.41
C ALA A 103 5.66 -10.93 -28.38
N PRO A 104 5.28 -10.73 -27.11
CA PRO A 104 6.24 -10.37 -26.07
C PRO A 104 7.27 -11.50 -25.87
N ILE A 105 8.54 -11.15 -25.93
CA ILE A 105 9.64 -12.07 -25.65
C ILE A 105 9.73 -12.23 -24.14
N ALA A 106 9.39 -13.41 -23.64
CA ALA A 106 9.56 -13.77 -22.24
C ALA A 106 11.02 -13.49 -21.81
N ASP A 107 11.18 -12.89 -20.62
CA ASP A 107 12.47 -12.54 -20.02
C ASP A 107 13.32 -11.48 -20.75
N SER A 108 12.73 -10.74 -21.71
CA SER A 108 13.38 -9.61 -22.38
C SER A 108 12.65 -8.30 -22.07
N LEU A 109 13.25 -7.46 -21.23
CA LEU A 109 12.74 -6.13 -20.86
C LEU A 109 13.25 -5.09 -21.87
N GLU A 110 12.35 -4.29 -22.43
CA GLU A 110 12.70 -3.11 -23.23
C GLU A 110 13.01 -1.91 -22.32
N ALA A 111 12.11 -1.62 -21.38
CA ALA A 111 12.16 -0.40 -20.57
C ALA A 111 11.47 -0.56 -19.20
N ALA A 112 11.74 0.39 -18.31
CA ALA A 112 11.01 0.60 -17.06
C ALA A 112 10.51 2.06 -16.98
N SER A 113 9.28 2.26 -16.50
CA SER A 113 8.71 3.61 -16.29
C SER A 113 9.24 4.26 -15.02
N ALA A 114 9.15 5.60 -14.94
CA ALA A 114 9.44 6.33 -13.71
C ALA A 114 8.55 5.82 -12.54
N PRO A 115 9.17 5.44 -11.39
CA PRO A 115 8.48 5.11 -10.15
C PRO A 115 7.44 6.17 -9.71
N VAL A 116 6.19 5.73 -9.53
CA VAL A 116 5.07 6.54 -9.02
C VAL A 116 4.92 6.28 -7.53
N GLU A 117 5.03 7.34 -6.73
CA GLU A 117 4.80 7.29 -5.28
C GLU A 117 3.30 7.32 -4.97
N GLN A 118 2.91 6.45 -4.04
CA GLN A 118 1.60 6.40 -3.42
C GLN A 118 1.81 6.33 -1.91
N VAL A 119 0.97 6.98 -1.13
CA VAL A 119 1.05 6.88 0.34
C VAL A 119 -0.03 5.96 0.87
N GLN A 120 0.27 5.32 1.98
CA GLN A 120 -0.59 4.36 2.63
C GLN A 120 -0.68 4.65 4.13
N ILE A 121 -1.85 4.39 4.72
CA ILE A 121 -2.09 4.61 6.14
C ILE A 121 -2.80 3.41 6.77
N ALA A 122 -2.46 3.07 8.02
CA ALA A 122 -3.08 2.02 8.81
C ALA A 122 -3.48 2.55 10.18
N TYR A 123 -4.65 2.13 10.69
CA TYR A 123 -5.08 2.41 12.07
C TYR A 123 -4.65 1.27 12.99
N ALA A 124 -3.57 1.48 13.76
CA ALA A 124 -2.97 0.45 14.59
C ALA A 124 -2.20 1.01 15.79
N GLY A 125 -2.14 0.25 16.87
CA GLY A 125 -1.43 0.68 18.09
C GLY A 125 0.09 0.68 18.01
N ARG A 126 0.69 -0.08 17.07
CA ARG A 126 2.14 -0.21 16.85
C ARG A 126 2.42 -0.42 15.37
N CYS A 127 3.45 0.24 14.83
CA CYS A 127 3.76 0.21 13.40
C CYS A 127 4.63 -0.97 12.97
N GLU A 128 5.23 -1.69 13.93
CA GLU A 128 6.07 -2.87 13.68
C GLU A 128 5.28 -4.18 13.60
N ALA A 129 3.96 -4.15 13.75
CA ALA A 129 3.14 -5.35 13.66
C ALA A 129 3.14 -5.92 12.21
N LEU A 130 3.19 -7.25 12.09
CA LEU A 130 3.37 -7.94 10.80
C LEU A 130 2.06 -8.06 10.00
N ASP A 131 0.91 -7.89 10.65
CA ASP A 131 -0.43 -8.13 10.13
C ASP A 131 -1.22 -6.83 9.87
N LEU A 132 -0.54 -5.70 9.78
CA LEU A 132 -1.16 -4.40 9.53
C LEU A 132 -1.77 -4.31 8.12
N ARG A 133 -3.01 -3.84 8.08
CA ARG A 133 -3.71 -3.51 6.84
C ARG A 133 -3.57 -2.04 6.55
N TYR A 134 -3.05 -1.75 5.36
CA TYR A 134 -2.81 -0.39 4.90
C TYR A 134 -3.84 0.01 3.86
N ALA A 135 -4.55 1.11 4.12
CA ALA A 135 -5.41 1.78 3.17
C ALA A 135 -4.57 2.60 2.18
N ALA A 136 -4.93 2.58 0.90
CA ALA A 136 -4.35 3.46 -0.10
C ALA A 136 -4.89 4.90 0.07
N VAL A 137 -3.99 5.88 0.13
CA VAL A 137 -4.37 7.30 0.15
C VAL A 137 -4.39 7.84 -1.28
N GLN A 138 -5.50 8.46 -1.68
CA GLN A 138 -5.73 8.96 -3.04
C GLN A 138 -6.11 10.44 -3.01
N SER A 139 -5.56 11.24 -3.92
CA SER A 139 -5.94 12.66 -4.11
C SER A 139 -5.85 13.50 -2.83
N ALA A 140 -4.96 13.14 -1.90
CA ALA A 140 -4.74 13.80 -0.61
C ALA A 140 -3.29 13.60 -0.12
N THR A 141 -2.84 14.44 0.81
CA THR A 141 -1.55 14.24 1.48
C THR A 141 -1.66 13.23 2.65
N LEU A 142 -0.54 12.63 3.05
CA LEU A 142 -0.50 11.73 4.22
C LEU A 142 -0.90 12.45 5.51
N ALA A 143 -0.52 13.73 5.67
CA ALA A 143 -0.87 14.54 6.82
C ALA A 143 -2.38 14.78 6.91
N ASP A 144 -3.02 15.13 5.79
CA ASP A 144 -4.47 15.33 5.75
C ASP A 144 -5.23 14.03 5.98
N ALA A 145 -4.77 12.92 5.40
CA ALA A 145 -5.34 11.60 5.63
C ALA A 145 -5.21 11.16 7.10
N ALA A 146 -4.08 11.45 7.75
CA ALA A 146 -3.89 11.17 9.17
C ALA A 146 -4.81 12.01 10.05
N ALA A 147 -4.93 13.31 9.80
CA ALA A 147 -5.88 14.18 10.49
C ALA A 147 -7.32 13.68 10.33
N LEU A 148 -7.71 13.27 9.12
CA LEU A 148 -9.04 12.72 8.85
C LEU A 148 -9.30 11.45 9.68
N MET A 149 -8.36 10.50 9.65
CA MET A 149 -8.52 9.23 10.37
C MET A 149 -8.55 9.45 11.89
N GLN A 150 -7.83 10.45 12.42
CA GLN A 150 -7.94 10.86 13.83
C GLN A 150 -9.30 11.47 14.15
N GLY A 151 -9.80 12.38 13.31
CA GLY A 151 -11.14 12.96 13.46
C GLY A 151 -12.23 11.89 13.45
N LEU A 152 -12.15 10.93 12.52
CA LEU A 152 -13.07 9.80 12.44
C LEU A 152 -12.97 8.88 13.66
N ALA A 153 -11.75 8.60 14.15
CA ALA A 153 -11.54 7.82 15.36
C ALA A 153 -12.09 8.52 16.60
N ALA A 154 -11.94 9.84 16.72
CA ALA A 154 -12.50 10.64 17.81
C ALA A 154 -14.04 10.58 17.80
N LEU A 155 -14.67 10.76 16.63
CA LEU A 155 -16.13 10.59 16.50
C LEU A 155 -16.57 9.16 16.86
N GLN A 156 -15.79 8.14 16.47
CA GLN A 156 -16.06 6.76 16.85
C GLN A 156 -15.97 6.56 18.37
N VAL A 157 -14.99 7.15 19.06
CA VAL A 157 -14.87 7.08 20.53
C VAL A 157 -16.07 7.73 21.20
N THR A 158 -16.48 8.93 20.75
CA THR A 158 -17.68 9.61 21.25
C THR A 158 -18.93 8.76 21.05
N ALA A 159 -19.10 8.15 19.87
CA ALA A 159 -20.22 7.25 19.59
C ALA A 159 -20.18 5.97 20.44
N LYS A 160 -19.00 5.37 20.66
CA LYS A 160 -18.80 4.21 21.56
C LYS A 160 -19.15 4.54 23.01
N ALA A 161 -18.92 5.78 23.43
CA ALA A 161 -19.30 6.27 24.75
C ALA A 161 -20.81 6.58 24.89
N GLY A 162 -21.61 6.39 23.83
CA GLY A 162 -23.04 6.71 23.82
C GLY A 162 -23.33 8.22 23.77
N GLN A 163 -22.33 9.04 23.48
CA GLN A 163 -22.48 10.48 23.34
C GLN A 163 -22.79 10.84 21.88
N THR A 164 -23.51 11.95 21.68
CA THR A 164 -23.82 12.47 20.34
C THR A 164 -22.55 13.05 19.71
N PRO A 165 -22.07 12.52 18.57
CA PRO A 165 -20.92 13.08 17.88
C PRO A 165 -21.22 14.50 17.37
N SER A 166 -20.20 15.36 17.30
CA SER A 166 -20.35 16.74 16.82
C SER A 166 -20.75 16.83 15.35
N ALA A 167 -20.37 15.84 14.55
CA ALA A 167 -20.75 15.73 13.14
C ALA A 167 -22.17 15.17 12.97
N ARG A 168 -22.92 15.70 11.99
CA ARG A 168 -24.19 15.12 11.56
C ARG A 168 -23.95 13.76 10.91
N LEU A 169 -24.62 12.72 11.41
CA LEU A 169 -24.47 11.36 10.90
C LEU A 169 -25.67 10.93 10.04
N SER A 170 -25.40 10.21 8.95
CA SER A 170 -26.42 9.50 8.16
C SER A 170 -25.95 8.08 7.83
N CYS A 171 -26.89 7.17 7.59
CA CYS A 171 -26.59 5.79 7.20
C CYS A 171 -27.56 5.32 6.13
N ARG A 172 -27.03 4.67 5.10
CA ARG A 172 -27.78 3.99 4.03
C ARG A 172 -27.15 2.63 3.72
N SER A 173 -27.95 1.69 3.25
CA SER A 173 -27.47 0.37 2.80
C SER A 173 -28.26 -0.05 1.57
N ASP A 174 -27.56 -0.50 0.53
CA ASP A 174 -28.19 -1.05 -0.69
C ASP A 174 -28.32 -2.58 -0.63
N ILE A 175 -27.78 -3.22 0.40
CA ILE A 175 -27.69 -4.69 0.52
C ILE A 175 -28.69 -5.24 1.55
N SER A 176 -28.91 -4.49 2.63
CA SER A 176 -29.79 -4.90 3.73
C SER A 176 -30.28 -3.70 4.52
N GLU A 177 -31.59 -3.61 4.74
CA GLU A 177 -32.22 -2.58 5.58
C GLU A 177 -31.74 -2.65 7.04
N THR A 178 -31.34 -3.84 7.51
CA THR A 178 -30.91 -4.03 8.91
C THR A 178 -29.53 -3.47 9.21
N ALA A 179 -28.70 -3.21 8.19
CA ALA A 179 -27.35 -2.70 8.39
C ALA A 179 -27.32 -1.32 9.07
N CYS A 180 -28.34 -0.49 8.84
CA CYS A 180 -28.48 0.85 9.43
C CYS A 180 -29.50 0.93 10.58
N ALA A 181 -30.21 -0.15 10.91
CA ALA A 181 -31.29 -0.17 11.90
C ALA A 181 -30.90 0.33 13.32
N PRO A 182 -29.67 0.09 13.83
CA PRO A 182 -29.31 0.51 15.19
C PRO A 182 -29.11 2.01 15.41
N SER A 183 -29.09 2.82 14.35
CA SER A 183 -28.67 4.24 14.24
C SER A 183 -27.30 4.45 13.61
N PRO A 184 -27.07 5.59 12.89
CA PRO A 184 -25.78 5.92 12.31
C PRO A 184 -24.63 5.98 13.32
N ALA A 185 -24.87 6.49 14.54
CA ALA A 185 -23.86 6.54 15.61
C ALA A 185 -23.44 5.12 16.04
N ALA A 186 -24.40 4.21 16.22
CA ALA A 186 -24.12 2.83 16.59
C ALA A 186 -23.41 2.04 15.46
N VAL A 187 -23.65 2.38 14.20
CA VAL A 187 -22.86 1.83 13.08
C VAL A 187 -21.44 2.37 13.12
N LEU A 188 -21.25 3.69 13.20
CA LEU A 188 -19.93 4.33 13.31
C LEU A 188 -19.08 3.73 14.45
N ALA A 189 -19.69 3.51 15.62
CA ALA A 189 -19.07 2.91 16.80
C ALA A 189 -18.48 1.51 16.55
N ARG A 190 -18.95 0.77 15.54
CA ARG A 190 -18.56 -0.61 15.26
C ARG A 190 -17.70 -0.78 14.01
N LEU A 191 -17.46 0.29 13.24
CA LEU A 191 -16.66 0.20 12.02
C LEU A 191 -15.20 -0.20 12.34
N PRO A 192 -14.65 -1.24 11.72
CA PRO A 192 -13.25 -1.62 11.90
C PRO A 192 -12.36 -0.68 11.09
N LEU A 193 -11.95 0.45 11.69
CA LEU A 193 -11.09 1.44 11.03
C LEU A 193 -9.72 0.85 10.63
N ASP A 194 -9.27 -0.19 11.33
CA ASP A 194 -8.10 -1.00 11.03
C ASP A 194 -8.24 -1.86 9.75
N ALA A 195 -9.48 -2.04 9.25
CA ALA A 195 -9.77 -2.70 7.98
C ALA A 195 -10.02 -1.72 6.81
N ALA A 196 -9.66 -0.44 6.97
CA ALA A 196 -9.72 0.53 5.88
C ALA A 196 -8.81 0.10 4.70
N SER A 197 -9.32 0.29 3.49
CA SER A 197 -8.68 -0.09 2.23
C SER A 197 -8.38 1.11 1.32
N ILE A 198 -9.20 2.18 1.40
CA ILE A 198 -9.03 3.42 0.64
C ILE A 198 -9.33 4.62 1.55
N VAL A 199 -8.52 5.67 1.44
CA VAL A 199 -8.78 7.02 1.98
C VAL A 199 -8.57 8.01 0.83
N GLU A 200 -9.62 8.67 0.37
CA GLU A 200 -9.63 9.54 -0.81
C GLU A 200 -10.04 10.96 -0.43
N GLY A 201 -9.24 11.95 -0.83
CA GLY A 201 -9.61 13.37 -0.77
C GLY A 201 -10.33 13.80 -2.04
N ARG A 202 -11.42 14.56 -1.90
CA ARG A 202 -12.22 15.15 -2.98
C ARG A 202 -12.27 16.67 -2.80
N GLY A 203 -11.12 17.32 -2.98
CA GLY A 203 -10.95 18.74 -2.68
C GLY A 203 -10.67 18.99 -1.20
N ALA A 204 -10.83 20.24 -0.75
CA ALA A 204 -10.38 20.66 0.59
C ALA A 204 -11.24 20.14 1.75
N SER A 205 -12.50 19.76 1.50
CA SER A 205 -13.47 19.48 2.57
C SER A 205 -14.30 18.22 2.33
N ALA A 206 -14.10 17.47 1.25
CA ALA A 206 -14.86 16.24 1.02
C ALA A 206 -13.91 15.05 0.99
N TRP A 207 -14.30 13.97 1.66
CA TRP A 207 -13.46 12.80 1.87
C TRP A 207 -14.27 11.52 1.67
N ARG A 208 -13.58 10.43 1.32
CA ARG A 208 -14.15 9.10 1.22
C ARG A 208 -13.21 8.07 1.84
N VAL A 209 -13.74 7.25 2.74
CA VAL A 209 -13.02 6.11 3.34
C VAL A 209 -13.77 4.83 3.00
N VAL A 210 -13.07 3.80 2.51
CA VAL A 210 -13.66 2.49 2.19
C VAL A 210 -13.11 1.43 3.12
N ILE A 211 -13.98 0.70 3.81
CA ILE A 211 -13.67 -0.42 4.69
C ILE A 211 -14.28 -1.68 4.06
N ALA A 212 -13.43 -2.62 3.66
CA ALA A 212 -13.86 -3.83 2.97
C ALA A 212 -13.97 -5.03 3.91
N ASP A 213 -15.05 -5.80 3.76
CA ASP A 213 -15.10 -7.17 4.25
C ASP A 213 -14.25 -8.08 3.33
N LEU A 214 -13.93 -9.32 3.73
CA LEU A 214 -13.13 -10.25 2.94
C LEU A 214 -13.87 -11.60 2.74
N PRO A 215 -13.68 -12.31 1.60
CA PRO A 215 -12.71 -12.08 0.51
C PRO A 215 -13.03 -10.87 -0.40
N PRO A 216 -12.15 -10.47 -1.35
CA PRO A 216 -12.49 -9.55 -2.42
C PRO A 216 -13.84 -9.88 -3.08
N GLY A 217 -14.62 -8.84 -3.43
CA GLY A 217 -16.00 -8.98 -3.88
C GLY A 217 -17.04 -9.00 -2.75
N SER A 218 -16.61 -9.02 -1.49
CA SER A 218 -17.51 -8.87 -0.34
C SER A 218 -18.05 -7.43 -0.22
N PRO A 219 -19.19 -7.24 0.46
CA PRO A 219 -19.70 -5.92 0.81
C PRO A 219 -18.67 -4.98 1.44
N VAL A 220 -18.80 -3.68 1.17
CA VAL A 220 -17.92 -2.63 1.69
C VAL A 220 -18.73 -1.55 2.40
N TRP A 221 -18.12 -0.94 3.42
CA TRP A 221 -18.59 0.32 3.99
C TRP A 221 -17.85 1.47 3.31
N GLU A 222 -18.60 2.35 2.67
CA GLU A 222 -18.13 3.63 2.16
C GLU A 222 -18.56 4.74 3.12
N ILE A 223 -17.60 5.53 3.60
CA ILE A 223 -17.80 6.62 4.53
C ILE A 223 -17.49 7.90 3.76
N THR A 224 -18.49 8.71 3.46
CA THR A 224 -18.29 10.05 2.90
C THR A 224 -18.29 11.06 4.03
N LEU A 225 -17.28 11.92 4.08
CA LEU A 225 -17.15 12.95 5.10
C LEU A 225 -17.11 14.34 4.46
N ASP A 226 -17.76 15.32 5.09
CA ASP A 226 -17.75 16.71 4.68
C ASP A 226 -17.29 17.61 5.84
N GLY A 227 -16.47 18.60 5.52
CA GLY A 227 -15.74 19.45 6.45
C GLY A 227 -14.21 19.22 6.40
N PRO A 228 -13.42 20.14 6.98
CA PRO A 228 -11.99 19.95 7.12
C PRO A 228 -11.71 18.73 8.03
N ALA A 229 -10.54 18.11 7.84
CA ALA A 229 -10.17 16.84 8.47
C ALA A 229 -10.24 16.86 10.01
N ASP A 230 -10.01 18.01 10.63
CA ASP A 230 -10.02 18.26 12.08
C ASP A 230 -11.38 18.77 12.62
N ALA A 231 -12.30 19.18 11.75
CA ALA A 231 -13.63 19.68 12.14
C ALA A 231 -14.73 19.16 11.19
N LEU A 232 -14.83 17.83 11.12
CA LEU A 232 -15.85 17.13 10.34
C LEU A 232 -17.27 17.59 10.74
N GLN A 233 -18.05 18.01 9.74
CA GLN A 233 -19.41 18.51 9.92
C GLN A 233 -20.45 17.44 9.60
N MET A 234 -20.16 16.55 8.65
CA MET A 234 -21.05 15.47 8.24
C MET A 234 -20.27 14.17 8.02
N VAL A 235 -20.86 13.05 8.43
CA VAL A 235 -20.38 11.70 8.10
C VAL A 235 -21.56 10.87 7.59
N ALA A 236 -21.50 10.47 6.33
CA ALA A 236 -22.48 9.60 5.68
C ALA A 236 -21.90 8.19 5.52
N LEU A 237 -22.58 7.21 6.08
CA LEU A 237 -22.20 5.79 6.04
C LEU A 237 -23.04 5.09 4.97
N HIS A 238 -22.39 4.42 4.03
CA HIS A 238 -23.06 3.69 2.95
C HIS A 238 -22.54 2.25 2.86
N ARG A 239 -23.45 1.28 2.93
CA ARG A 239 -23.13 -0.14 2.74
C ARG A 239 -23.53 -0.60 1.35
N SER A 240 -22.56 -1.07 0.56
CA SER A 240 -22.78 -1.50 -0.83
C SER A 240 -21.91 -2.70 -1.21
N VAL A 241 -22.26 -3.38 -2.30
CA VAL A 241 -21.38 -4.38 -2.94
C VAL A 241 -20.50 -3.61 -3.94
N PRO A 242 -19.18 -3.81 -3.95
CA PRO A 242 -18.32 -3.16 -4.93
C PRO A 242 -18.73 -3.58 -6.35
N ALA A 243 -18.51 -2.70 -7.34
CA ALA A 243 -18.76 -3.05 -8.74
C ALA A 243 -17.94 -4.31 -9.12
N PRO A 244 -18.50 -5.23 -9.94
CA PRO A 244 -17.74 -6.37 -10.44
C PRO A 244 -16.55 -5.87 -11.27
N PHE A 245 -15.38 -6.45 -11.03
CA PHE A 245 -14.13 -6.18 -11.74
C PHE A 245 -14.07 -6.94 -13.07
#